data_AF-A0A5D6XP78-F1
#
_entry.id   AF-A0A5D6XP78-F1
#
_cell.length_a   1.000
_cell.length_b   1.000
_cell.length_c   1.000
_cell.angle_alpha   90.00
_cell.angle_beta   90.00
_cell.angle_gamma   90.00
#
_symmetry.space_group_name_H-M   'P 1'
#
loop_
_entity.id
_entity.type
_entity.pdbx_description
1 polymer ?
#
loop_
_entity_poly.entity_id
_entity_poly.type
_entity_poly.pdbx_seq_one_letter_code
_entity_poly.pdbx_strand_id
1 'polypeptide(L)'
;MASPSHPLVLLVSIVYVLLLLPLPLHSRGGAHGQVITAPDRGDELEARAYAEAQGELKEELRSRDPNATLDIDVYTVAEPTQYVIGLILDPCRDHPADCCSDRFGEPAYTTTVLASKEKIALLDESGAPLDSSVSRLSDRPSLFDPDCYVDASLTPYRLTKRIYGDGLVVTKNYTDSGCVGRLRALAPMERVTMPPCWDHNDTVSALAPCYGWDGRRKDNCVAVGYMQTAYITQCFGAFALDNHCGTFLEVHAPGSPLILGQTRLLGEYPSGFRTTTVPLLFRGDRRRTLCAGSYELWWVQRTRYNFIVQKTKTFAVVAPACDFDFAANTYRNYHALGSE
;
A
#
# COMPACT_ATOMS: atom_id res chain seq x y z
N MET A 1 -21.45 62.83 -74.61
CA MET A 1 -20.61 63.94 -75.08
C MET A 1 -19.94 64.58 -73.87
N ALA A 2 -18.67 64.95 -74.01
CA ALA A 2 -17.78 65.60 -73.05
C ALA A 2 -17.12 64.73 -71.95
N SER A 3 -15.86 64.37 -72.22
CA SER A 3 -14.70 64.33 -71.30
C SER A 3 -14.35 65.78 -70.87
N PRO A 4 -13.33 66.13 -70.03
CA PRO A 4 -12.39 65.37 -69.16
C PRO A 4 -12.37 65.94 -67.69
N SER A 5 -11.70 65.35 -66.70
CA SER A 5 -10.30 65.70 -66.37
C SER A 5 -9.75 64.84 -65.21
N HIS A 6 -8.62 64.21 -65.50
CA HIS A 6 -7.61 63.63 -64.61
C HIS A 6 -6.91 64.70 -63.74
N PRO A 7 -5.90 64.40 -62.88
CA PRO A 7 -5.31 63.09 -62.50
C PRO A 7 -4.97 62.90 -60.99
N LEU A 8 -4.59 61.64 -60.68
CA LEU A 8 -3.51 61.13 -59.79
C LEU A 8 -3.21 61.86 -58.47
N VAL A 9 -3.03 61.16 -57.34
CA VAL A 9 -1.85 60.30 -57.08
C VAL A 9 -2.14 59.24 -56.00
N LEU A 10 -1.82 57.99 -56.37
CA LEU A 10 -1.40 56.78 -55.63
C LEU A 10 -2.13 56.35 -54.34
N LEU A 11 -2.82 55.19 -54.31
CA LEU A 11 -2.27 53.81 -54.20
C LEU A 11 -1.41 53.66 -52.94
N VAL A 12 -1.75 52.85 -51.94
CA VAL A 12 -1.94 51.38 -51.97
C VAL A 12 -2.81 51.02 -50.72
N SER A 13 -4.04 50.50 -50.79
CA SER A 13 -4.50 49.15 -51.21
C SER A 13 -3.83 48.03 -50.39
N ILE A 14 -4.46 47.02 -49.78
CA ILE A 14 -5.77 46.41 -49.96
C ILE A 14 -5.99 45.51 -48.70
N VAL A 15 -7.10 45.65 -47.96
CA VAL A 15 -8.38 44.89 -48.06
C VAL A 15 -8.32 43.46 -47.47
N TYR A 16 -9.20 43.18 -46.50
CA TYR A 16 -10.38 42.27 -46.60
C TYR A 16 -11.02 42.14 -45.19
N VAL A 17 -12.12 42.85 -44.90
CA VAL A 17 -13.55 42.51 -45.15
C VAL A 17 -14.08 41.53 -44.07
N LEU A 18 -14.91 42.00 -43.12
CA LEU A 18 -16.39 42.00 -43.16
C LEU A 18 -16.93 40.55 -43.31
N LEU A 19 -17.63 39.94 -42.34
CA LEU A 19 -19.05 40.19 -42.09
C LEU A 19 -19.64 39.24 -41.01
N LEU A 20 -20.58 39.80 -40.24
CA LEU A 20 -21.86 39.26 -39.77
C LEU A 20 -22.00 38.23 -38.62
N LEU A 21 -22.74 38.72 -37.61
CA LEU A 21 -23.57 38.10 -36.55
C LEU A 21 -24.56 37.03 -37.08
N PRO A 22 -25.03 36.03 -36.28
CA PRO A 22 -25.81 36.25 -35.03
C PRO A 22 -25.57 35.27 -33.86
N LEU A 23 -25.97 35.67 -32.64
CA LEU A 23 -26.09 34.82 -31.43
C LEU A 23 -27.28 33.83 -31.56
N PRO A 24 -27.22 32.64 -30.91
CA PRO A 24 -27.88 32.50 -29.60
C PRO A 24 -27.25 31.52 -28.59
N LEU A 25 -27.46 31.86 -27.31
CA LEU A 25 -27.69 31.04 -26.09
C LEU A 25 -26.85 29.78 -25.74
N HIS A 26 -26.63 29.69 -24.41
CA HIS A 26 -26.38 28.51 -23.56
C HIS A 26 -24.96 27.93 -23.47
N SER A 27 -24.25 28.27 -22.40
CA SER A 27 -24.19 27.44 -21.19
C SER A 27 -23.07 27.93 -20.27
N ARG A 28 -23.43 28.28 -19.04
CA ARG A 28 -22.52 28.64 -17.97
C ARG A 28 -21.89 27.34 -17.46
N GLY A 29 -20.73 26.97 -17.99
CA GLY A 29 -19.89 25.92 -17.43
C GLY A 29 -18.95 26.53 -16.39
N GLY A 30 -19.32 26.44 -15.12
CA GLY A 30 -18.42 26.77 -14.02
C GLY A 30 -17.19 25.87 -14.10
N ALA A 31 -16.02 26.49 -14.22
CA ALA A 31 -14.77 25.79 -13.94
C ALA A 31 -14.77 25.46 -12.45
N HIS A 32 -15.25 24.26 -12.10
CA HIS A 32 -14.88 23.62 -10.85
C HIS A 32 -13.40 23.29 -10.96
N GLY A 33 -12.56 24.29 -10.67
CA GLY A 33 -11.15 24.07 -10.42
C GLY A 33 -11.04 23.18 -9.19
N GLN A 34 -10.86 21.89 -9.40
CA GLN A 34 -10.40 21.00 -8.36
C GLN A 34 -8.96 21.40 -8.08
N VAL A 35 -8.75 22.13 -6.99
CA VAL A 35 -7.42 22.39 -6.46
C VAL A 35 -6.90 21.04 -5.96
N ILE A 36 -6.20 20.32 -6.83
CA ILE A 36 -5.37 19.20 -6.42
C ILE A 36 -4.19 19.84 -5.70
N THR A 37 -4.24 19.86 -4.37
CA THR A 37 -3.09 20.26 -3.56
C THR A 37 -1.94 19.32 -3.88
N ALA A 38 -0.80 19.89 -4.25
CA ALA A 38 0.42 19.12 -4.41
C ALA A 38 0.72 18.38 -3.08
N PRO A 39 1.07 17.09 -3.10
CA PRO A 39 0.98 16.21 -1.93
C PRO A 39 2.09 16.44 -0.91
N ASP A 40 3.19 17.04 -1.37
CA ASP A 40 4.36 17.38 -0.55
C ASP A 40 4.01 18.37 0.57
N ARG A 41 3.12 19.34 0.29
CA ARG A 41 2.66 20.26 1.33
C ARG A 41 1.64 19.65 2.28
N GLY A 42 0.93 18.58 1.91
CA GLY A 42 -0.09 17.97 2.76
C GLY A 42 0.49 17.36 4.03
N ASP A 43 1.53 16.55 3.86
CA ASP A 43 2.22 15.89 4.97
C ASP A 43 3.00 16.90 5.84
N GLU A 44 3.58 17.94 5.23
CA GLU A 44 4.23 19.04 5.96
C GLU A 44 3.24 19.95 6.71
N LEU A 45 2.09 20.22 6.10
CA LEU A 45 0.99 20.93 6.75
C LEU A 45 0.39 20.10 7.87
N GLU A 46 0.31 18.77 7.75
CA GLU A 46 -0.21 17.90 8.80
C GLU A 46 0.77 17.77 9.97
N ALA A 47 2.07 17.62 9.71
CA ALA A 47 3.10 17.63 10.75
C ALA A 47 3.18 18.99 11.47
N ARG A 48 3.05 20.10 10.71
CA ARG A 48 3.00 21.45 11.27
C ARG A 48 1.71 21.70 12.05
N ALA A 49 0.56 21.26 11.54
CA ALA A 49 -0.73 21.33 12.23
C ALA A 49 -0.71 20.46 13.49
N TYR A 50 0.00 19.34 13.52
CA TYR A 50 0.24 18.55 14.73
C TYR A 50 1.02 19.35 15.77
N ALA A 51 2.11 19.99 15.38
CA ALA A 51 2.91 20.81 16.30
C ALA A 51 2.15 22.06 16.79
N GLU A 52 1.42 22.75 15.90
CA GLU A 52 0.61 23.93 16.23
C GLU A 52 -0.59 23.56 17.12
N ALA A 53 -1.34 22.50 16.79
CA ALA A 53 -2.45 22.02 17.62
C ALA A 53 -1.99 21.54 19.01
N GLN A 54 -0.81 20.90 19.11
CA GLN A 54 -0.21 20.55 20.40
C GLN A 54 0.15 21.80 21.24
N GLY A 55 0.55 22.89 20.59
CA GLY A 55 0.82 24.18 21.23
C GLY A 55 -0.46 24.88 21.70
N GLU A 56 -1.44 25.01 20.82
CA GLU A 56 -2.73 25.66 21.09
C GLU A 56 -3.53 24.90 22.15
N LEU A 57 -3.50 23.55 22.13
CA LEU A 57 -4.16 22.73 23.14
C LEU A 57 -3.48 22.85 24.51
N LYS A 58 -2.14 22.94 24.56
CA LYS A 58 -1.42 23.21 25.83
C LYS A 58 -1.81 24.56 26.41
N GLU A 59 -2.00 25.58 25.57
CA GLU A 59 -2.47 26.91 25.97
C GLU A 59 -3.94 26.87 26.43
N GLU A 60 -4.84 26.21 25.68
CA GLU A 60 -6.26 26.09 26.05
C GLU A 60 -6.42 25.31 27.38
N LEU A 61 -5.69 24.21 27.56
CA LEU A 61 -5.68 23.43 28.80
C LEU A 61 -5.14 24.24 29.99
N ARG A 62 -4.06 25.00 29.79
CA ARG A 62 -3.52 25.92 30.81
C ARG A 62 -4.51 27.04 31.17
N SER A 63 -5.40 27.41 30.25
CA SER A 63 -6.39 28.46 30.47
C SER A 63 -7.70 27.96 31.12
N ARG A 64 -8.06 26.67 30.97
CA ARG A 64 -9.40 26.18 31.29
C ARG A 64 -9.54 25.47 32.63
N ASP A 65 -8.48 24.85 33.16
CA ASP A 65 -8.49 24.28 34.51
C ASP A 65 -7.05 24.01 35.00
N PRO A 66 -6.53 24.73 36.02
CA PRO A 66 -5.17 24.50 36.55
C PRO A 66 -5.00 23.13 37.22
N ASN A 67 -6.06 22.31 37.33
CA ASN A 67 -6.03 21.02 38.02
C ASN A 67 -6.62 19.83 37.23
N ALA A 68 -7.07 20.01 35.97
CA ALA A 68 -7.56 18.92 35.14
C ALA A 68 -6.43 18.29 34.32
N THR A 69 -5.87 17.18 34.80
CA THR A 69 -5.12 16.23 33.97
C THR A 69 -6.11 15.39 33.16
N LEU A 70 -6.72 15.98 32.13
CA LEU A 70 -7.37 15.21 31.06
C LEU A 70 -6.22 14.62 30.21
N ASP A 71 -5.82 13.40 30.55
CA ASP A 71 -4.91 12.62 29.72
C ASP A 71 -5.68 12.20 28.46
N ILE A 72 -5.48 12.96 27.39
CA ILE A 72 -6.18 12.88 26.10
C ILE A 72 -5.68 11.71 25.24
N ASP A 73 -4.59 11.06 25.64
CA ASP A 73 -3.96 9.92 24.96
C ASP A 73 -4.25 8.59 25.69
N VAL A 74 -5.38 8.50 26.41
CA VAL A 74 -5.80 7.24 27.05
C VAL A 74 -6.37 6.29 26.00
N TYR A 75 -5.67 5.18 25.80
CA TYR A 75 -6.09 4.11 24.91
C TYR A 75 -7.06 3.14 25.59
N THR A 76 -8.15 2.86 24.89
CA THR A 76 -9.11 1.81 25.23
C THR A 76 -9.19 0.83 24.06
N VAL A 77 -9.11 -0.46 24.32
CA VAL A 77 -9.25 -1.49 23.29
C VAL A 77 -10.72 -1.87 23.18
N ALA A 78 -11.32 -1.68 22.00
CA ALA A 78 -12.68 -2.07 21.71
C ALA A 78 -12.80 -2.49 20.24
N GLU A 79 -12.67 -3.80 20.01
CA GLU A 79 -12.83 -4.36 18.67
C GLU A 79 -14.28 -4.27 18.20
N PRO A 80 -14.52 -3.93 16.92
CA PRO A 80 -15.87 -3.81 16.38
C PRO A 80 -16.54 -5.16 16.22
N THR A 81 -17.82 -5.24 16.58
CA THR A 81 -18.64 -6.47 16.46
C THR A 81 -19.54 -6.47 15.23
N GLN A 82 -19.78 -5.31 14.62
CA GLN A 82 -20.74 -5.12 13.52
C GLN A 82 -20.09 -4.98 12.14
N TYR A 83 -18.78 -4.74 12.10
CA TYR A 83 -18.02 -4.57 10.87
C TYR A 83 -16.62 -5.15 11.04
N VAL A 84 -15.97 -5.43 9.92
CA VAL A 84 -14.65 -6.05 9.90
C VAL A 84 -13.62 -5.03 9.43
N ILE A 85 -12.46 -5.00 10.09
CA ILE A 85 -11.26 -4.28 9.67
C ILE A 85 -10.21 -5.30 9.22
N GLY A 86 -9.64 -5.08 8.03
CA GLY A 86 -8.51 -5.82 7.49
C GLY A 86 -7.30 -4.91 7.30
N LEU A 87 -6.13 -5.44 7.62
CA LEU A 87 -4.83 -4.76 7.51
C LEU A 87 -3.82 -5.74 6.90
N ILE A 88 -3.06 -5.29 5.89
CA ILE A 88 -1.96 -6.04 5.25
C ILE A 88 -0.78 -5.09 5.00
N LEU A 89 0.45 -5.60 5.13
CA LEU A 89 1.68 -4.80 5.00
C LEU A 89 2.36 -5.07 3.66
N ASP A 90 2.82 -3.99 3.03
CA ASP A 90 3.55 -3.97 1.76
C ASP A 90 2.87 -4.79 0.64
N PRO A 91 1.57 -4.58 0.36
CA PRO A 91 0.76 -5.51 -0.43
C PRO A 91 1.06 -5.56 -1.92
N CYS A 92 1.84 -4.60 -2.42
CA CYS A 92 2.20 -4.45 -3.82
C CYS A 92 3.69 -4.59 -4.07
N ARG A 93 4.40 -5.31 -3.20
CA ARG A 93 5.80 -5.68 -3.44
C ARG A 93 5.94 -6.35 -4.81
N ASP A 94 6.84 -5.82 -5.63
CA ASP A 94 7.10 -6.28 -7.01
C ASP A 94 5.92 -6.14 -7.99
N HIS A 95 4.89 -5.37 -7.63
CA HIS A 95 3.71 -5.08 -8.45
C HIS A 95 3.50 -3.56 -8.61
N PRO A 96 2.62 -3.12 -9.54
CA PRO A 96 2.17 -1.73 -9.59
C PRO A 96 1.56 -1.26 -8.26
N ALA A 97 1.65 0.04 -7.96
CA ALA A 97 1.24 0.56 -6.65
C ALA A 97 -0.26 0.44 -6.34
N ASP A 98 -1.09 0.30 -7.37
CA ASP A 98 -2.53 0.10 -7.30
C ASP A 98 -2.94 -1.39 -7.31
N CYS A 99 -1.99 -2.32 -7.21
CA CYS A 99 -2.24 -3.75 -7.34
C CYS A 99 -3.31 -4.31 -6.40
N CYS A 100 -3.57 -3.61 -5.29
CA CYS A 100 -4.49 -4.01 -4.25
C CYS A 100 -5.74 -3.12 -4.11
N SER A 101 -5.86 -2.11 -4.95
CA SER A 101 -7.01 -1.21 -4.96
C SER A 101 -8.29 -1.96 -5.37
N ASP A 102 -9.31 -1.87 -4.53
CA ASP A 102 -10.64 -2.46 -4.75
C ASP A 102 -10.65 -3.99 -4.91
N ARG A 103 -9.60 -4.67 -4.43
CA ARG A 103 -9.51 -6.12 -4.42
C ARG A 103 -9.74 -6.66 -3.02
N PHE A 104 -10.52 -7.73 -2.91
CA PHE A 104 -10.59 -8.48 -1.66
C PHE A 104 -9.30 -9.29 -1.53
N GLY A 105 -8.69 -9.28 -0.34
CA GLY A 105 -7.54 -10.11 -0.03
C GLY A 105 -7.99 -11.56 0.12
N GLU A 106 -8.48 -12.17 -0.96
CA GLU A 106 -8.71 -13.60 -0.98
C GLU A 106 -7.34 -14.29 -0.99
N PRO A 107 -7.06 -15.23 -0.07
CA PRO A 107 -6.25 -16.36 -0.47
C PRO A 107 -7.00 -17.01 -1.63
N ALA A 108 -6.51 -16.85 -2.86
CA ALA A 108 -7.07 -17.57 -4.01
C ALA A 108 -6.96 -19.08 -3.71
N TYR A 109 -8.03 -19.65 -3.13
CA TYR A 109 -8.13 -21.05 -2.80
C TYR A 109 -8.34 -21.80 -4.10
N THR A 110 -7.35 -22.59 -4.52
CA THR A 110 -7.66 -23.84 -5.20
C THR A 110 -7.37 -24.98 -4.23
N THR A 111 -8.44 -25.69 -3.84
CA THR A 111 -8.29 -26.96 -3.13
C THR A 111 -7.71 -27.97 -4.13
N THR A 112 -6.77 -28.77 -3.64
CA THR A 112 -5.95 -29.71 -4.42
C THR A 112 -6.75 -30.77 -5.18
N VAL A 113 -8.04 -30.95 -4.86
CA VAL A 113 -8.90 -31.96 -5.49
C VAL A 113 -9.41 -31.54 -6.87
N LEU A 114 -9.51 -30.24 -7.15
CA LEU A 114 -9.98 -29.71 -8.45
C LEU A 114 -8.83 -29.30 -9.39
N ALA A 115 -7.73 -28.76 -8.83
CA ALA A 115 -6.60 -28.26 -9.61
C ALA A 115 -5.78 -29.35 -10.34
N SER A 116 -5.82 -30.61 -9.87
CA SER A 116 -5.06 -31.70 -10.50
C SER A 116 -5.76 -32.36 -11.68
N LYS A 117 -7.07 -32.13 -11.87
CA LYS A 117 -7.86 -32.78 -12.93
C LYS A 117 -8.36 -31.84 -14.01
N GLU A 118 -8.45 -30.55 -13.75
CA GLU A 118 -8.94 -29.59 -14.75
C GLU A 118 -7.96 -28.42 -14.85
N LYS A 119 -7.56 -28.10 -16.09
CA LYS A 119 -6.99 -26.79 -16.41
C LYS A 119 -8.11 -25.76 -16.26
N ILE A 120 -8.42 -25.39 -15.02
CA ILE A 120 -9.45 -24.39 -14.74
C ILE A 120 -8.84 -23.03 -15.09
N ALA A 121 -9.27 -22.46 -16.21
CA ALA A 121 -9.08 -21.04 -16.48
C ALA A 121 -10.08 -20.30 -15.58
N LEU A 122 -9.59 -19.48 -14.64
CA LEU A 122 -10.45 -18.57 -13.89
C LEU A 122 -11.06 -17.61 -14.91
N LEU A 123 -12.37 -17.37 -14.86
CA LEU A 123 -13.04 -16.44 -15.77
C LEU A 123 -13.37 -15.15 -15.01
N ASP A 124 -13.30 -14.01 -15.69
CA ASP A 124 -13.79 -12.73 -15.19
C ASP A 124 -15.34 -12.67 -15.26
N GLU A 125 -15.90 -11.53 -14.84
CA GLU A 125 -17.35 -11.29 -14.80
C GLU A 125 -18.00 -11.29 -16.19
N SER A 126 -17.19 -11.18 -17.25
CA SER A 126 -17.60 -11.27 -18.65
C SER A 126 -17.39 -12.68 -19.24
N GLY A 127 -16.89 -13.63 -18.44
CA GLY A 127 -16.58 -14.99 -18.87
C GLY A 127 -15.24 -15.11 -19.59
N ALA A 128 -14.39 -14.09 -19.57
CA ALA A 128 -13.08 -14.12 -20.22
C ALA A 128 -12.02 -14.73 -19.27
N PRO A 129 -11.12 -15.58 -19.77
CA PRO A 129 -10.09 -16.19 -18.93
C PRO A 129 -9.13 -15.14 -18.37
N LEU A 130 -9.03 -15.11 -17.04
CA LEU A 130 -8.08 -14.33 -16.27
C LEU A 130 -6.65 -14.84 -16.51
N ASP A 131 -5.71 -13.89 -16.57
CA ASP A 131 -4.30 -14.17 -16.81
C ASP A 131 -3.70 -15.07 -15.70
N SER A 132 -2.79 -15.97 -16.06
CA SER A 132 -2.07 -16.82 -15.11
C SER A 132 -1.33 -16.06 -13.99
N SER A 133 -1.01 -14.78 -14.21
CA SER A 133 -0.37 -13.89 -13.24
C SER A 133 -1.29 -13.41 -12.12
N VAL A 134 -2.62 -13.46 -12.30
CA VAL A 134 -3.58 -13.05 -11.26
C VAL A 134 -4.08 -14.24 -10.42
N SER A 135 -3.76 -15.47 -10.82
CA SER A 135 -4.15 -16.68 -10.12
C SER A 135 -3.00 -17.21 -9.28
N ARG A 136 -3.22 -17.41 -7.97
CA ARG A 136 -2.30 -18.26 -7.20
C ARG A 136 -2.40 -19.68 -7.72
N LEU A 137 -1.28 -20.21 -8.21
CA LEU A 137 -1.03 -21.64 -8.10
C LEU A 137 -1.13 -21.98 -6.60
N SER A 138 -2.09 -22.82 -6.23
CA SER A 138 -2.13 -23.41 -4.89
C SER A 138 -0.77 -24.04 -4.60
N ASP A 139 -0.32 -23.92 -3.35
CA ASP A 139 0.92 -24.55 -2.88
C ASP A 139 0.89 -26.00 -3.36
N ARG A 140 1.82 -26.35 -4.24
CA ARG A 140 1.92 -27.74 -4.69
C ARG A 140 2.22 -28.54 -3.43
N PRO A 141 1.33 -29.45 -2.99
CA PRO A 141 1.64 -30.28 -1.84
C PRO A 141 2.95 -30.97 -2.16
N SER A 142 3.98 -30.71 -1.34
CA SER A 142 5.29 -31.33 -1.47
C SER A 142 5.15 -32.79 -1.05
N LEU A 143 4.59 -33.58 -1.94
CA LEU A 143 4.54 -35.03 -1.81
C LEU A 143 5.91 -35.55 -2.23
N PHE A 144 6.60 -36.19 -1.29
CA PHE A 144 7.78 -36.97 -1.62
C PHE A 144 7.33 -38.14 -2.48
N ASP A 145 7.46 -37.98 -3.79
CA ASP A 145 7.24 -39.05 -4.75
C ASP A 145 8.46 -39.99 -4.71
N PRO A 146 8.31 -41.23 -4.19
CA PRO A 146 9.42 -42.18 -4.08
C PRO A 146 9.97 -42.62 -5.45
N ASP A 147 9.24 -42.35 -6.55
CA ASP A 147 9.64 -42.70 -7.91
C ASP A 147 10.32 -41.54 -8.65
N CYS A 148 10.53 -40.40 -7.98
CA CYS A 148 11.30 -39.28 -8.48
C CYS A 148 12.75 -39.30 -7.97
N TYR A 149 13.70 -39.34 -8.90
CA TYR A 149 15.13 -39.42 -8.64
C TYR A 149 15.83 -38.13 -9.09
N VAL A 150 17.07 -37.93 -8.64
CA VAL A 150 17.89 -36.76 -8.99
C VAL A 150 19.22 -37.25 -9.53
N ASP A 151 19.69 -36.68 -10.64
CA ASP A 151 21.00 -37.03 -11.21
C ASP A 151 22.14 -36.19 -10.59
N ALA A 152 23.38 -36.42 -11.06
CA ALA A 152 24.55 -35.70 -10.56
C ALA A 152 24.52 -34.18 -10.82
N SER A 153 23.69 -33.72 -11.77
CA SER A 153 23.49 -32.31 -12.10
C SER A 153 22.30 -31.67 -11.37
N LEU A 154 21.72 -32.39 -10.40
CA LEU A 154 20.56 -31.96 -9.62
C LEU A 154 19.26 -31.85 -10.47
N THR A 155 19.23 -32.52 -11.63
CA THR A 155 18.05 -32.55 -12.50
C THR A 155 17.13 -33.69 -12.08
N PRO A 156 15.86 -33.40 -11.72
CA PRO A 156 14.90 -34.44 -11.36
C PRO A 156 14.47 -35.26 -12.57
N TYR A 157 14.29 -36.57 -12.39
CA TYR A 157 13.82 -37.49 -13.45
C TYR A 157 12.98 -38.63 -12.87
N ARG A 158 12.19 -39.29 -13.73
CA ARG A 158 11.45 -40.51 -13.41
C ARG A 158 12.01 -41.69 -14.18
N LEU A 159 12.04 -42.87 -13.57
CA LEU A 159 12.41 -44.10 -14.27
C LEU A 159 11.20 -44.66 -15.02
N THR A 160 11.32 -44.82 -16.33
CA THR A 160 10.34 -45.53 -17.16
C THR A 160 10.83 -46.94 -17.44
N LYS A 161 9.99 -47.93 -17.09
CA LYS A 161 10.26 -49.36 -17.26
C LYS A 161 9.44 -49.89 -18.44
N ARG A 162 10.09 -50.45 -19.47
CA ARG A 162 9.42 -51.09 -20.59
C ARG A 162 9.94 -52.52 -20.73
N ILE A 163 9.03 -53.48 -20.77
CA ILE A 163 9.36 -54.90 -20.98
C ILE A 163 9.25 -55.18 -22.48
N TYR A 164 10.33 -55.71 -23.03
CA TYR A 164 10.41 -56.21 -24.40
C TYR A 164 10.63 -57.73 -24.36
N GLY A 165 10.49 -58.40 -25.51
CA GLY A 165 10.65 -59.85 -25.61
C GLY A 165 12.05 -60.36 -25.23
N ASP A 166 13.05 -59.48 -25.23
CA ASP A 166 14.46 -59.72 -24.90
C ASP A 166 14.88 -59.21 -23.50
N GLY A 167 13.97 -58.55 -22.75
CA GLY A 167 14.23 -58.15 -21.37
C GLY A 167 13.56 -56.85 -20.92
N LEU A 168 13.93 -56.41 -19.72
CA LEU A 168 13.47 -55.16 -19.12
C LEU A 168 14.43 -54.02 -19.48
N VAL A 169 13.92 -53.00 -20.15
CA VAL A 169 14.64 -51.74 -20.41
C VAL A 169 14.17 -50.67 -19.44
N VAL A 170 15.12 -50.05 -18.75
CA VAL A 170 14.86 -48.94 -17.81
C VAL A 170 15.50 -47.67 -18.38
N THR A 171 14.70 -46.64 -18.62
CA THR A 171 15.15 -45.35 -19.15
C THR A 171 14.85 -44.22 -18.18
N LYS A 172 15.70 -43.17 -18.19
CA LYS A 172 15.47 -41.94 -17.43
C LYS A 172 14.62 -41.00 -18.27
N ASN A 173 13.44 -40.62 -17.76
CA ASN A 173 12.60 -39.61 -18.37
C ASN A 173 12.75 -38.28 -17.65
N TYR A 174 13.27 -37.27 -18.36
CA TYR A 174 13.47 -35.92 -17.84
C TYR A 174 12.32 -34.97 -18.22
N THR A 175 11.67 -35.19 -19.37
CA THR A 175 10.57 -34.38 -19.90
C THR A 175 9.21 -34.95 -19.48
N ASP A 176 8.28 -34.09 -19.06
CA ASP A 176 6.94 -34.47 -18.58
C ASP A 176 6.95 -35.56 -17.48
N SER A 177 8.05 -35.66 -16.73
CA SER A 177 8.23 -36.67 -15.70
C SER A 177 7.37 -36.44 -14.45
N GLY A 178 6.76 -35.25 -14.33
CA GLY A 178 6.05 -34.79 -13.13
C GLY A 178 6.97 -34.51 -11.93
N CYS A 179 8.25 -34.89 -12.00
CA CYS A 179 9.21 -34.75 -10.92
C CYS A 179 9.73 -33.31 -10.85
N VAL A 180 9.57 -32.68 -9.68
CA VAL A 180 10.10 -31.34 -9.40
C VAL A 180 11.18 -31.48 -8.32
N GLY A 181 12.37 -30.96 -8.59
CA GLY A 181 13.51 -31.07 -7.69
C GLY A 181 13.26 -30.30 -6.39
N ARG A 182 13.72 -30.87 -5.27
CA ARG A 182 13.64 -30.29 -3.92
C ARG A 182 14.17 -28.85 -3.83
N LEU A 183 15.11 -28.46 -4.70
CA LEU A 183 15.66 -27.11 -4.75
C LEU A 183 14.66 -26.04 -5.22
N ARG A 184 13.62 -26.39 -5.99
CA ARG A 184 12.54 -25.45 -6.34
C ARG A 184 11.61 -25.17 -5.16
N ALA A 185 11.45 -26.13 -4.23
CA ALA A 185 10.75 -25.93 -2.96
C ALA A 185 11.62 -25.21 -1.90
N LEU A 186 12.91 -25.03 -2.18
CA LEU A 186 13.86 -24.26 -1.38
C LEU A 186 14.22 -22.92 -2.04
N ALA A 187 13.42 -22.45 -3.02
CA ALA A 187 13.53 -21.07 -3.45
C ALA A 187 13.37 -20.20 -2.18
N PRO A 188 14.33 -19.32 -1.87
CA PRO A 188 14.16 -18.39 -0.76
C PRO A 188 12.82 -17.68 -0.97
N MET A 189 11.98 -17.60 0.06
CA MET A 189 10.67 -16.92 -0.07
C MET A 189 10.84 -15.47 -0.56
N GLU A 190 11.98 -14.85 -0.25
CA GLU A 190 12.43 -13.55 -0.76
C GLU A 190 12.50 -13.45 -2.29
N ARG A 191 12.61 -14.58 -3.00
CA ARG A 191 12.66 -14.66 -4.48
C ARG A 191 11.35 -15.15 -5.09
N VAL A 192 10.37 -15.49 -4.26
CA VAL A 192 9.04 -15.90 -4.73
C VAL A 192 8.19 -14.65 -4.82
N THR A 193 7.88 -14.23 -6.04
CA THR A 193 6.92 -13.15 -6.27
C THR A 193 5.56 -13.60 -5.75
N MET A 194 5.10 -12.95 -4.69
CA MET A 194 3.78 -13.20 -4.14
C MET A 194 2.72 -12.54 -5.02
N PRO A 195 1.46 -12.99 -4.95
CA PRO A 195 0.38 -12.34 -5.68
C PRO A 195 0.19 -10.91 -5.24
N PRO A 196 -0.48 -10.08 -6.06
CA PRO A 196 -1.04 -8.81 -5.59
C PRO A 196 -1.87 -8.99 -4.32
N CYS A 197 -1.92 -7.97 -3.46
CA CYS A 197 -2.61 -8.01 -2.16
C CYS A 197 -2.05 -9.04 -1.17
N TRP A 198 -0.75 -9.34 -1.22
CA TRP A 198 -0.13 -10.22 -0.23
C TRP A 198 0.18 -9.50 1.08
N ASP A 199 0.26 -10.22 2.19
CA ASP A 199 0.67 -9.65 3.47
C ASP A 199 2.14 -9.99 3.75
N HIS A 200 3.02 -9.00 3.61
CA HIS A 200 4.45 -9.12 3.88
C HIS A 200 4.82 -8.60 5.28
N ASN A 201 3.98 -8.89 6.27
CA ASN A 201 4.15 -8.40 7.64
C ASN A 201 5.41 -8.92 8.34
N ASP A 202 6.06 -9.96 7.83
CA ASP A 202 7.27 -10.56 8.38
C ASP A 202 8.58 -9.98 7.82
N THR A 203 8.50 -9.19 6.74
CA THR A 203 9.65 -8.80 5.92
C THR A 203 9.65 -7.30 5.58
N VAL A 204 9.14 -6.45 6.47
CA VAL A 204 9.11 -4.99 6.24
C VAL A 204 10.53 -4.41 6.40
N SER A 205 10.95 -3.56 5.46
CA SER A 205 12.20 -2.82 5.57
C SER A 205 11.92 -1.34 5.80
N ALA A 206 12.47 -0.78 6.89
CA ALA A 206 12.31 0.63 7.22
C ALA A 206 13.25 1.55 6.42
N LEU A 207 14.23 0.98 5.70
CA LEU A 207 15.04 1.71 4.71
C LEU A 207 14.41 1.72 3.31
N ALA A 208 13.48 0.81 3.03
CA ALA A 208 12.87 0.75 1.71
C ALA A 208 11.93 1.94 1.49
N PRO A 209 11.85 2.44 0.25
CA PRO A 209 10.76 3.33 -0.13
C PRO A 209 9.46 2.53 -0.26
N CYS A 210 8.33 3.20 -0.06
CA CYS A 210 7.00 2.67 -0.33
C CYS A 210 6.25 3.56 -1.31
N TYR A 211 5.15 3.03 -1.87
CA TYR A 211 4.36 3.72 -2.87
C TYR A 211 2.93 3.88 -2.37
N GLY A 212 2.38 5.09 -2.51
CA GLY A 212 0.95 5.32 -2.36
C GLY A 212 0.16 4.73 -3.52
N TRP A 213 -1.17 4.67 -3.40
CA TRP A 213 -2.05 4.14 -4.44
C TRP A 213 -1.89 4.83 -5.81
N ASP A 214 -1.42 6.07 -5.81
CA ASP A 214 -1.17 6.91 -6.98
C ASP A 214 0.23 6.73 -7.59
N GLY A 215 1.02 5.78 -7.07
CA GLY A 215 2.39 5.52 -7.50
C GLY A 215 3.43 6.50 -6.97
N ARG A 216 3.06 7.44 -6.08
CA ARG A 216 4.03 8.37 -5.49
C ARG A 216 4.93 7.64 -4.50
N ARG A 217 6.24 7.77 -4.73
CA ARG A 217 7.29 7.23 -3.86
C ARG A 217 7.43 8.08 -2.60
N LYS A 218 7.44 7.44 -1.44
CA LYS A 218 7.85 8.02 -0.16
C LYS A 218 9.03 7.20 0.40
N ASP A 219 9.94 7.87 1.08
CA ASP A 219 11.09 7.23 1.72
C ASP A 219 10.76 6.82 3.17
N ASN A 220 11.43 5.77 3.65
CA ASN A 220 11.33 5.26 5.02
C ASN A 220 9.89 5.04 5.49
N CYS A 221 9.13 4.29 4.70
CA CYS A 221 7.72 4.05 4.94
C CYS A 221 7.33 2.63 4.56
N VAL A 222 6.12 2.23 4.93
CA VAL A 222 5.50 0.98 4.49
C VAL A 222 4.15 1.27 3.86
N ALA A 223 3.86 0.61 2.73
CA ALA A 223 2.52 0.62 2.16
C ALA A 223 1.62 -0.28 3.02
N VAL A 224 0.42 0.19 3.35
CA VAL A 224 -0.56 -0.58 4.11
C VAL A 224 -1.80 -0.71 3.25
N GLY A 225 -2.18 -1.95 2.97
CA GLY A 225 -3.51 -2.28 2.48
C GLY A 225 -4.46 -2.29 3.67
N TYR A 226 -5.50 -1.46 3.63
CA TYR A 226 -6.55 -1.45 4.64
C TYR A 226 -7.92 -1.65 4.02
N MET A 227 -8.82 -2.33 4.75
CA MET A 227 -10.22 -2.48 4.38
C MET A 227 -11.12 -2.32 5.60
N GLN A 228 -12.33 -1.83 5.39
CA GLN A 228 -13.37 -1.80 6.41
C GLN A 228 -14.75 -1.99 5.77
N THR A 229 -15.63 -2.80 6.38
CA THR A 229 -17.02 -2.97 5.91
C THR A 229 -17.98 -1.87 6.41
N ALA A 230 -17.43 -0.76 6.91
CA ALA A 230 -18.15 0.39 7.46
C ALA A 230 -17.45 1.69 7.05
N TYR A 231 -18.07 2.83 7.34
CA TYR A 231 -17.53 4.15 7.03
C TYR A 231 -16.27 4.47 7.85
N ILE A 232 -15.22 4.98 7.20
CA ILE A 232 -14.05 5.52 7.90
C ILE A 232 -14.41 6.91 8.44
N THR A 233 -14.45 7.05 9.76
CA THR A 233 -14.87 8.30 10.38
C THR A 233 -13.79 9.38 10.30
N GLN A 234 -14.18 10.56 9.85
CA GLN A 234 -13.36 11.78 9.88
C GLN A 234 -14.05 12.88 10.66
N CYS A 235 -13.27 13.81 11.18
CA CYS A 235 -13.80 14.98 11.85
C CYS A 235 -14.12 16.09 10.85
N PHE A 236 -14.95 17.04 11.27
CA PHE A 236 -15.44 18.10 10.40
C PHE A 236 -15.33 19.48 11.07
N GLY A 237 -15.45 20.55 10.29
CA GLY A 237 -15.36 21.92 10.77
C GLY A 237 -13.96 22.28 11.26
N ALA A 238 -13.88 23.03 12.36
CA ALA A 238 -12.61 23.48 12.94
C ALA A 238 -11.69 22.33 13.38
N PHE A 239 -12.24 21.14 13.65
CA PHE A 239 -11.49 19.97 14.11
C PHE A 239 -11.19 18.96 12.99
N ALA A 240 -11.45 19.30 11.72
CA ALA A 240 -11.24 18.38 10.59
C ALA A 240 -9.81 17.85 10.50
N LEU A 241 -8.83 18.66 10.92
CA LEU A 241 -7.41 18.32 10.94
C LEU A 241 -6.85 18.18 12.37
N ASP A 242 -7.70 18.19 13.41
CA ASP A 242 -7.25 17.92 14.78
C ASP A 242 -6.73 16.48 14.88
N ASN A 243 -5.63 16.28 15.58
CA ASN A 243 -5.03 14.96 15.74
C ASN A 243 -5.68 14.12 16.83
N HIS A 244 -6.55 14.70 17.66
CA HIS A 244 -7.39 13.97 18.62
C HIS A 244 -8.74 13.58 18.00
N CYS A 245 -8.89 13.70 16.69
CA CYS A 245 -10.16 13.53 16.02
C CYS A 245 -9.99 12.87 14.65
N GLY A 246 -10.50 11.66 14.48
CA GLY A 246 -10.51 10.95 13.20
C GLY A 246 -10.08 9.50 13.32
N THR A 247 -9.78 8.88 12.18
CA THR A 247 -9.30 7.50 12.11
C THR A 247 -7.84 7.50 11.70
N PHE A 248 -7.02 6.72 12.41
CA PHE A 248 -5.56 6.68 12.23
C PHE A 248 -5.06 5.25 12.10
N LEU A 249 -4.01 5.10 11.30
CA LEU A 249 -3.09 3.99 11.37
C LEU A 249 -1.87 4.45 12.16
N GLU A 250 -1.56 3.76 13.25
CA GLU A 250 -0.47 4.12 14.16
C GLU A 250 0.50 2.96 14.30
N VAL A 251 1.80 3.25 14.25
CA VAL A 251 2.86 2.27 14.53
C VAL A 251 3.28 2.43 15.97
N HIS A 252 3.27 1.33 16.70
CA HIS A 252 3.62 1.24 18.12
C HIS A 252 4.70 0.19 18.35
N ALA A 253 5.45 0.34 19.44
CA ALA A 253 6.23 -0.76 19.98
C ALA A 253 5.29 -1.77 20.66
N PRO A 254 5.67 -3.07 20.76
CA PRO A 254 4.79 -4.10 21.30
C PRO A 254 4.28 -3.75 22.70
N GLY A 255 2.95 -3.69 22.86
CA GLY A 255 2.29 -3.36 24.13
C GLY A 255 2.57 -1.95 24.68
N SER A 256 3.13 -1.05 23.88
CA SER A 256 3.40 0.33 24.28
C SER A 256 2.44 1.29 23.59
N PRO A 257 1.80 2.24 24.29
CA PRO A 257 0.95 3.26 23.66
C PRO A 257 1.77 4.38 22.98
N LEU A 258 3.10 4.25 22.90
CA LEU A 258 3.96 5.24 22.29
C LEU A 258 3.87 5.18 20.77
N ILE A 259 3.25 6.21 20.18
CA ILE A 259 3.18 6.40 18.73
C ILE A 259 4.58 6.67 18.17
N LEU A 260 5.03 5.78 17.30
CA LEU A 260 6.28 5.89 16.56
C LEU A 260 6.07 6.57 15.20
N GLY A 261 5.03 6.16 14.48
CA GLY A 261 4.63 6.73 13.19
C GLY A 261 3.11 6.71 13.08
N GLN A 262 2.54 7.60 12.28
CA GLN A 262 1.09 7.65 12.11
C GLN A 262 0.70 8.19 10.73
N THR A 263 -0.46 7.76 10.25
CA THR A 263 -1.13 8.29 9.07
C THR A 263 -2.62 8.41 9.36
N ARG A 264 -3.21 9.57 9.05
CA ARG A 264 -4.66 9.78 9.11
C ARG A 264 -5.33 9.13 7.89
N LEU A 265 -6.40 8.40 8.13
CA LEU A 265 -7.29 7.93 7.08
C LEU A 265 -8.37 8.99 6.82
N LEU A 266 -8.58 9.31 5.55
CA LEU A 266 -9.64 10.23 5.14
C LEU A 266 -10.98 9.50 5.08
N GLY A 267 -12.08 10.25 5.17
CA GLY A 267 -13.41 9.67 5.19
C GLY A 267 -13.81 9.04 3.85
N GLU A 268 -14.01 7.73 3.84
CA GLU A 268 -14.39 6.97 2.65
C GLU A 268 -15.18 5.68 3.00
N TYR A 269 -15.78 5.07 1.98
CA TYR A 269 -16.39 3.73 2.01
C TYR A 269 -15.53 2.78 1.17
N PRO A 270 -14.53 2.11 1.77
CA PRO A 270 -13.66 1.23 0.99
C PRO A 270 -14.42 -0.02 0.55
N SER A 271 -14.35 -0.35 -0.74
CA SER A 271 -14.90 -1.59 -1.32
C SER A 271 -13.74 -2.55 -1.59
N GLY A 272 -13.34 -3.34 -0.59
CA GLY A 272 -12.11 -4.13 -0.64
C GLY A 272 -10.92 -3.38 -0.04
N PHE A 273 -9.70 -3.77 -0.39
CA PHE A 273 -8.50 -3.09 0.10
C PHE A 273 -8.25 -1.77 -0.63
N ARG A 274 -7.80 -0.79 0.13
CA ARG A 274 -7.22 0.48 -0.32
C ARG A 274 -5.81 0.58 0.20
N THR A 275 -4.94 1.29 -0.52
CA THR A 275 -3.53 1.42 -0.14
C THR A 275 -3.24 2.82 0.38
N THR A 276 -2.63 2.90 1.55
CA THR A 276 -2.02 4.13 2.07
C THR A 276 -0.57 3.87 2.47
N THR A 277 0.14 4.90 2.89
CA THR A 277 1.52 4.82 3.36
C THR A 277 1.59 5.20 4.82
N VAL A 278 2.33 4.43 5.61
CA VAL A 278 2.62 4.77 7.01
C VAL A 278 4.12 5.03 7.17
N PRO A 279 4.53 6.19 7.70
CA PRO A 279 5.94 6.48 7.90
C PRO A 279 6.54 5.58 8.98
N LEU A 280 7.74 5.05 8.71
CA LEU A 280 8.56 4.29 9.65
C LEU A 280 9.68 5.17 10.21
N LEU A 281 9.40 6.47 10.36
CA LEU A 281 10.28 7.43 11.02
C LEU A 281 10.09 7.32 12.53
N PHE A 282 11.19 7.31 13.29
CA PHE A 282 11.11 7.14 14.73
C PHE A 282 10.57 8.42 15.38
N ARG A 283 9.32 8.36 15.86
CA ARG A 283 8.60 9.47 16.51
C ARG A 283 8.50 10.71 15.62
N GLY A 284 8.37 10.51 14.31
CA GLY A 284 8.31 11.58 13.31
C GLY A 284 9.64 12.30 13.03
N ASP A 285 10.76 11.88 13.63
CA ASP A 285 12.07 12.46 13.32
C ASP A 285 12.54 11.97 11.94
N ARG A 286 12.59 12.86 10.95
CA ARG A 286 13.05 12.56 9.58
C ARG A 286 14.51 12.09 9.50
N ARG A 287 15.29 12.21 10.58
CA ARG A 287 16.68 11.74 10.66
C ARG A 287 16.81 10.37 11.31
N ARG A 288 15.70 9.75 11.71
CA ARG A 288 15.71 8.47 12.43
C ARG A 288 14.61 7.57 11.90
N THR A 289 14.93 6.31 11.69
CA THR A 289 13.94 5.30 11.28
C THR A 289 13.83 4.19 12.32
N LEU A 290 12.74 3.43 12.25
CA LEU A 290 12.57 2.22 13.04
C LEU A 290 13.67 1.23 12.67
N CYS A 291 14.24 0.57 13.67
CA CYS A 291 15.21 -0.49 13.45
C CYS A 291 14.56 -1.87 13.58
N ALA A 292 15.34 -2.90 13.29
CA ALA A 292 14.88 -4.29 13.25
C ALA A 292 14.25 -4.70 14.58
N GLY A 293 13.05 -5.27 14.52
CA GLY A 293 12.25 -5.58 15.70
C GLY A 293 10.79 -5.82 15.36
N SER A 294 10.03 -6.26 16.36
CA SER A 294 8.58 -6.42 16.28
C SER A 294 7.88 -5.11 16.61
N TYR A 295 6.83 -4.80 15.86
CA TYR A 295 6.00 -3.62 16.02
C TYR A 295 4.53 -3.97 15.83
N GLU A 296 3.67 -3.04 16.20
CA GLU A 296 2.23 -3.18 16.06
C GLU A 296 1.67 -2.02 15.24
N LEU A 297 0.83 -2.34 14.26
CA LEU A 297 0.02 -1.40 13.51
C LEU A 297 -1.38 -1.37 14.12
N TRP A 298 -1.77 -0.24 14.67
CA TRP A 298 -3.05 -0.03 15.33
C TRP A 298 -3.97 0.76 14.43
N TRP A 299 -5.19 0.26 14.24
CA TRP A 299 -6.31 1.05 13.74
C TRP A 299 -6.97 1.73 14.93
N VAL A 300 -6.88 3.05 14.96
CA VAL A 300 -7.32 3.86 16.11
C VAL A 300 -8.37 4.85 15.66
N GLN A 301 -9.52 4.80 16.32
CA GLN A 301 -10.52 5.86 16.24
C GLN A 301 -10.28 6.83 17.39
N ARG A 302 -9.86 8.05 17.06
CA ARG A 302 -9.62 9.12 18.03
C ARG A 302 -10.85 9.97 18.17
N THR A 303 -11.27 10.17 19.41
CA THR A 303 -12.27 11.16 19.78
C THR A 303 -11.62 12.21 20.67
N ARG A 304 -12.31 13.32 20.90
CA ARG A 304 -11.88 14.38 21.82
C ARG A 304 -11.51 13.87 23.23
N TYR A 305 -12.03 12.71 23.63
CA TYR A 305 -11.92 12.23 25.01
C TYR A 305 -11.09 10.96 25.18
N ASN A 306 -10.92 10.17 24.12
CA ASN A 306 -10.24 8.88 24.21
C ASN A 306 -9.81 8.37 22.83
N PHE A 307 -8.79 7.52 22.84
CA PHE A 307 -8.32 6.78 21.66
C PHE A 307 -8.80 5.35 21.75
N ILE A 308 -9.56 4.91 20.74
CA ILE A 308 -10.18 3.59 20.71
C ILE A 308 -9.41 2.72 19.71
N VAL A 309 -8.70 1.71 20.20
CA VAL A 309 -8.03 0.71 19.36
C VAL A 309 -9.07 -0.31 18.90
N GLN A 310 -9.32 -0.34 17.60
CA GLN A 310 -10.32 -1.22 16.99
C GLN A 310 -9.71 -2.46 16.33
N LYS A 311 -8.42 -2.39 15.97
CA LYS A 311 -7.67 -3.51 15.40
C LYS A 311 -6.18 -3.32 15.69
N THR A 312 -5.50 -4.39 16.07
CA THR A 312 -4.04 -4.43 16.15
C THR A 312 -3.52 -5.50 15.20
N LYS A 313 -2.47 -5.18 14.45
CA LYS A 313 -1.75 -6.13 13.59
C LYS A 313 -0.26 -6.09 13.92
N THR A 314 0.34 -7.25 14.19
CA THR A 314 1.78 -7.36 14.40
C THR A 314 2.51 -7.42 13.07
N PHE A 315 3.69 -6.78 13.02
CA PHE A 315 4.62 -6.88 11.90
C PHE A 315 6.07 -6.79 12.39
N ALA A 316 7.01 -7.23 11.56
CA ALA A 316 8.44 -7.23 11.85
C ALA A 316 9.16 -6.34 10.84
N VAL A 317 9.97 -5.42 11.37
CA VAL A 317 10.99 -4.72 10.60
C VAL A 317 12.24 -5.58 10.60
N VAL A 318 12.76 -5.92 9.42
CA VAL A 318 13.96 -6.77 9.27
C VAL A 318 15.25 -5.96 9.04
N ALA A 319 15.12 -4.71 8.57
CA ALA A 319 16.24 -3.81 8.34
C ALA A 319 15.79 -2.35 8.51
N PRO A 320 16.66 -1.44 8.99
CA PRO A 320 18.07 -1.62 9.37
C PRO A 320 18.24 -2.17 10.80
N ALA A 321 19.44 -2.63 11.16
CA ALA A 321 19.76 -2.91 12.57
C ALA A 321 19.78 -1.60 13.41
N CYS A 322 19.54 -1.71 14.72
CA CYS A 322 19.55 -0.55 15.60
C CYS A 322 20.96 -0.01 15.82
N ASP A 323 21.09 1.30 16.01
CA ASP A 323 22.37 1.92 16.32
C ASP A 323 22.86 1.50 17.71
N PHE A 324 24.15 1.21 17.83
CA PHE A 324 24.76 0.90 19.12
C PHE A 324 25.30 2.16 19.79
N ASP A 325 24.92 2.38 21.04
CA ASP A 325 25.46 3.46 21.87
C ASP A 325 26.67 2.95 22.67
N PHE A 326 27.87 3.36 22.28
CA PHE A 326 29.11 2.95 22.96
C PHE A 326 29.24 3.50 24.38
N ALA A 327 28.61 4.65 24.69
CA ALA A 327 28.70 5.25 26.02
C ALA A 327 27.77 4.54 27.00
N ALA A 328 26.56 4.21 26.55
CA ALA A 328 25.59 3.45 27.36
C ALA A 328 25.81 1.93 27.28
N ASN A 329 26.64 1.45 26.35
CA ASN A 329 26.85 0.04 26.03
C ASN A 329 25.54 -0.72 25.74
N THR A 330 24.61 -0.05 25.05
CA THR A 330 23.26 -0.56 24.74
C THR A 330 22.86 -0.20 23.31
N TYR A 331 21.99 -1.01 22.71
CA TYR A 331 21.35 -0.64 21.45
C TYR A 331 20.30 0.44 21.69
N ARG A 332 20.25 1.41 20.77
CA ARG A 332 19.17 2.38 20.67
C ARG A 332 17.92 1.69 20.11
N ASN A 333 16.79 2.36 20.22
CA ASN A 333 15.51 1.91 19.65
C ASN A 333 15.22 2.50 18.26
N TYR A 334 16.25 3.02 17.59
CA TYR A 334 16.17 3.60 16.26
C TYR A 334 17.49 3.41 15.51
N HIS A 335 17.45 3.71 14.21
CA HIS A 335 18.62 3.86 13.35
C HIS A 335 18.70 5.29 12.80
N ALA A 336 19.86 5.92 12.89
CA ALA A 336 20.07 7.25 12.32
C ALA A 336 20.21 7.18 10.80
N LEU A 337 19.33 7.89 10.11
CA LEU A 337 19.48 8.18 8.69
C LEU A 337 20.56 9.28 8.60
N GLY A 338 21.70 8.97 7.98
CA GLY A 338 22.86 9.86 7.93
C GLY A 338 22.47 11.29 7.52
N SER A 339 23.17 12.29 8.05
CA SER A 339 23.00 13.68 7.62
C SER A 339 23.45 13.83 6.17
N GLU A 340 22.55 14.26 5.28
CA GLU A 340 23.00 15.03 4.11
C GLU A 340 23.62 16.36 4.54
#